data_AF-A0A3D3K1K9-F1
#
_entry.id   AF-A0A3D3K1K9-F1
#
_cell.length_a   1.000
_cell.length_b   1.000
_cell.length_c   1.000
_cell.angle_alpha   90.00
_cell.angle_beta   90.00
_cell.angle_gamma   90.00
#
_symmetry.space_group_name_H-M   'P 1'
#
loop_
_entity.id
_entity.type
_entity.pdbx_description
1 polymer ?
#
loop_
_entity_poly.entity_id
_entity_poly.type
_entity_poly.pdbx_seq_one_letter_code
_entity_poly.pdbx_strand_id
1 'polypeptide(L)'
;MFVFSCRKDEEPEPQPVLKTFAELTMDDIKANEPKMSTTSITVSDGNGIKWNSGDIILYKTQLGKYGKMEVTSIDAASNYKMKFKAVTYLYDGWNETIVNNGLEVRGTWYCDLDTPNLAETDNEQLADFKNERLTATDTKLVSMNGAKFYKYK
;
A
#
# COMPACT_ATOMS: atom_id res chain seq x y z
N MET A 1 -15.18 -52.55 -28.24
CA MET A 1 -13.83 -51.98 -27.99
C MET A 1 -14.05 -50.53 -27.57
N PHE A 2 -14.10 -50.27 -26.27
CA PHE A 2 -14.35 -48.92 -25.74
C PHE A 2 -13.01 -48.25 -25.46
N VAL A 3 -12.80 -47.11 -26.11
CA VAL A 3 -11.59 -46.30 -25.97
C VAL A 3 -11.75 -45.48 -24.70
N PHE A 4 -10.94 -45.76 -23.67
CA PHE A 4 -10.85 -44.91 -22.49
C PHE A 4 -10.20 -43.58 -22.90
N SER A 5 -10.99 -42.52 -22.92
CA SER A 5 -10.50 -41.14 -22.98
C SER A 5 -9.96 -40.80 -21.59
N CYS A 6 -8.63 -40.75 -21.46
CA CYS A 6 -7.98 -40.18 -20.28
C CYS A 6 -8.33 -38.69 -20.23
N ARG A 7 -9.32 -38.32 -19.41
CA ARG A 7 -9.43 -36.95 -18.91
C ARG A 7 -8.27 -36.76 -17.96
N LYS A 8 -7.29 -35.97 -18.39
CA LYS A 8 -6.26 -35.45 -17.51
C LYS A 8 -6.99 -34.43 -16.63
N ASP A 9 -7.24 -34.79 -15.38
CA ASP A 9 -7.73 -33.84 -14.39
C ASP A 9 -6.70 -32.71 -14.32
N GLU A 10 -7.12 -31.52 -14.71
CA GLU A 10 -6.30 -30.32 -14.68
C GLU A 10 -6.18 -29.92 -13.21
N GLU A 11 -5.12 -30.38 -12.54
CA GLU A 11 -4.82 -29.96 -11.17
C GLU A 11 -4.70 -28.44 -11.15
N PRO A 12 -5.42 -27.73 -10.26
CA PRO A 12 -5.33 -26.28 -10.19
C PRO A 12 -3.90 -25.90 -9.81
N GLU A 13 -3.24 -25.15 -10.69
CA GLU A 13 -1.91 -24.59 -10.46
C GLU A 13 -1.85 -23.94 -9.07
N PRO A 14 -0.86 -24.27 -8.22
CA PRO A 14 -0.78 -23.72 -6.89
C PRO A 14 -0.65 -22.20 -6.96
N GLN A 15 -1.64 -21.50 -6.41
CA GLN A 15 -1.59 -20.04 -6.35
C GLN A 15 -0.39 -19.60 -5.51
N PRO A 16 0.41 -18.63 -5.98
CA PRO A 16 1.56 -18.16 -5.22
C PRO A 16 1.09 -17.59 -3.88
N VAL A 17 1.63 -18.14 -2.79
CA VAL A 17 1.38 -17.64 -1.44
C VAL A 17 2.01 -16.25 -1.31
N LEU A 18 1.18 -15.22 -1.13
CA LEU A 18 1.65 -13.85 -0.94
C LEU A 18 2.39 -13.73 0.41
N LYS A 19 3.51 -13.00 0.39
CA LYS A 19 4.32 -12.73 1.59
C LYS A 19 3.56 -11.83 2.56
N THR A 20 3.75 -12.06 3.85
CA THR A 20 3.24 -11.17 4.91
C THR A 20 4.03 -9.86 4.97
N PHE A 21 3.51 -8.89 5.72
CA PHE A 21 4.21 -7.63 5.95
C PHE A 21 5.61 -7.84 6.53
N ALA A 22 5.79 -8.80 7.44
CA ALA A 22 7.09 -9.08 8.06
C ALA A 22 8.08 -9.73 7.06
N GLU A 23 7.59 -10.57 6.15
CA GLU A 23 8.43 -11.32 5.20
C GLU A 23 8.85 -10.50 3.98
N LEU A 24 8.11 -9.45 3.62
CA LEU A 24 8.45 -8.58 2.49
C LEU A 24 9.76 -7.83 2.72
N THR A 25 10.77 -8.14 1.93
CA THR A 25 12.07 -7.44 1.94
C THR A 25 12.07 -6.25 0.98
N MET A 26 13.12 -5.42 1.04
CA MET A 26 13.31 -4.35 0.04
C MET A 26 13.39 -4.91 -1.39
N ASP A 27 14.04 -6.06 -1.59
CA ASP A 27 14.17 -6.68 -2.92
C ASP A 27 12.81 -7.14 -3.46
N ASP A 28 11.95 -7.66 -2.60
CA ASP A 28 10.57 -8.01 -2.98
C ASP A 28 9.78 -6.77 -3.42
N ILE A 29 9.98 -5.65 -2.72
CA ILE A 29 9.32 -4.38 -3.03
C ILE A 29 9.80 -3.86 -4.38
N LYS A 30 11.12 -3.86 -4.63
CA LYS A 30 11.71 -3.48 -5.92
C LYS A 30 11.24 -4.35 -7.07
N ALA A 31 11.15 -5.67 -6.85
CA ALA A 31 10.62 -6.60 -7.85
C ALA A 31 9.17 -6.29 -8.24
N ASN A 32 8.40 -5.62 -7.37
CA ASN A 32 7.04 -5.16 -7.64
C ASN A 32 6.97 -3.70 -8.11
N GLU A 33 8.07 -2.95 -8.23
CA GLU A 33 8.07 -1.57 -8.75
C GLU A 33 7.37 -1.43 -10.11
N PRO A 34 7.51 -2.34 -11.08
CA PRO A 34 6.78 -2.24 -12.36
C PRO A 34 5.25 -2.24 -12.22
N LYS A 35 4.71 -2.70 -11.09
CA LYS A 35 3.28 -2.69 -10.77
C LYS A 35 2.85 -1.43 -10.01
N MET A 36 3.80 -0.65 -9.50
CA MET A 36 3.52 0.60 -8.81
C MET A 36 3.20 1.70 -9.81
N SER A 37 2.19 2.50 -9.49
CA SER A 37 1.73 3.58 -10.36
C SER A 37 1.41 4.85 -9.55
N THR A 38 1.29 5.96 -10.26
CA THR A 38 0.75 7.22 -9.71
C THR A 38 -0.78 7.24 -9.71
N THR A 39 -1.44 6.18 -10.20
CA THR A 39 -2.90 6.08 -10.21
C THR A 39 -3.43 5.95 -8.79
N SER A 40 -4.50 6.69 -8.49
CA SER A 40 -5.15 6.64 -7.19
C SER A 40 -5.71 5.25 -6.89
N ILE A 41 -5.59 4.81 -5.64
CA ILE A 41 -6.13 3.54 -5.16
C ILE A 41 -7.39 3.82 -4.34
N THR A 42 -8.51 3.19 -4.69
CA THR A 42 -9.78 3.33 -3.96
C THR A 42 -9.66 2.74 -2.55
N VAL A 43 -9.87 3.57 -1.53
CA VAL A 43 -9.92 3.18 -0.12
C VAL A 43 -11.37 2.89 0.28
N SER A 44 -12.32 3.72 -0.17
CA SER A 44 -13.75 3.52 0.03
C SER A 44 -14.56 4.12 -1.12
N ASP A 45 -15.76 3.61 -1.33
CA ASP A 45 -16.74 4.18 -2.26
C ASP A 45 -18.17 4.11 -1.66
N GLY A 46 -19.20 4.40 -2.46
CA GLY A 46 -20.60 4.32 -2.05
C GLY A 46 -21.04 2.93 -1.57
N ASN A 47 -20.28 1.87 -1.87
CA ASN A 47 -20.51 0.50 -1.41
C ASN A 47 -19.64 0.14 -0.19
N GLY A 48 -19.00 1.12 0.46
CA GLY A 48 -18.23 0.94 1.70
C GLY A 48 -16.71 0.92 1.52
N ILE A 49 -16.00 0.61 2.61
CA ILE A 49 -14.55 0.52 2.67
C ILE A 49 -14.07 -0.71 1.89
N LYS A 50 -13.02 -0.55 1.06
CA LYS A 50 -12.42 -1.59 0.21
C LYS A 50 -11.15 -2.18 0.80
N TRP A 51 -10.58 -1.52 1.78
CA TRP A 51 -9.36 -1.93 2.43
C TRP A 51 -9.65 -2.59 3.77
N ASN A 52 -8.95 -3.68 4.05
CA ASN A 52 -9.07 -4.43 5.29
C ASN A 52 -7.80 -4.31 6.13
N SER A 53 -7.92 -4.60 7.42
CA SER A 53 -6.74 -4.77 8.26
C SER A 53 -5.88 -5.92 7.71
N GLY A 54 -4.58 -5.68 7.56
CA GLY A 54 -3.63 -6.61 6.95
C GLY A 54 -3.46 -6.47 5.43
N ASP A 55 -4.20 -5.57 4.78
CA ASP A 55 -3.90 -5.17 3.40
C ASP A 55 -2.54 -4.47 3.35
N ILE A 56 -1.78 -4.72 2.29
CA ILE A 56 -0.39 -4.25 2.17
C ILE A 56 -0.27 -3.35 0.95
N ILE A 57 0.28 -2.16 1.16
CA ILE A 57 0.59 -1.20 0.11
C ILE A 57 2.11 -1.12 0.00
N LEU A 58 2.63 -1.40 -1.19
CA LEU A 58 4.03 -1.17 -1.53
C LEU A 58 4.17 0.21 -2.17
N TYR A 59 5.27 0.89 -1.88
CA TYR A 59 5.48 2.23 -2.41
C TYR A 59 6.92 2.53 -2.78
N LYS A 60 7.05 3.54 -3.64
CA LYS A 60 8.26 4.29 -3.90
C LYS A 60 7.97 5.78 -3.65
N THR A 61 8.71 6.41 -2.75
CA THR A 61 8.55 7.82 -2.40
C THR A 61 8.98 8.73 -3.54
N GLN A 62 8.62 10.01 -3.46
CA GLN A 62 9.06 11.03 -4.42
C GLN A 62 10.59 11.21 -4.43
N LEU A 63 11.28 10.93 -3.31
CA LEU A 63 12.76 10.90 -3.25
C LEU A 63 13.37 9.55 -3.68
N GLY A 64 12.54 8.63 -4.18
CA GLY A 64 12.98 7.34 -4.73
C GLY A 64 13.23 6.24 -3.69
N LYS A 65 12.84 6.43 -2.44
CA LYS A 65 12.96 5.41 -1.39
C LYS A 65 11.85 4.38 -1.52
N TYR A 66 12.13 3.13 -1.18
CA TYR A 66 11.14 2.06 -1.23
C TYR A 66 10.57 1.79 0.14
N GLY A 67 9.34 1.31 0.21
CA GLY A 67 8.75 0.91 1.48
C GLY A 67 7.46 0.14 1.35
N LYS A 68 6.91 -0.19 2.52
CA LYS A 68 5.68 -0.95 2.69
C LYS A 68 4.83 -0.36 3.82
N MET A 69 3.52 -0.35 3.63
CA MET A 69 2.52 -0.05 4.65
C MET A 69 1.59 -1.24 4.82
N GLU A 70 1.26 -1.58 6.06
CA GLU A 70 0.17 -2.49 6.41
C GLU A 70 -0.97 -1.69 7.02
N VAL A 71 -2.16 -1.78 6.43
CA VAL A 71 -3.37 -1.18 6.97
C VAL A 71 -3.69 -1.84 8.30
N THR A 72 -3.80 -1.05 9.37
CA THR A 72 -4.25 -1.56 10.67
C THR A 72 -5.72 -1.29 10.89
N SER A 73 -6.22 -0.11 10.48
CA SER A 73 -7.63 0.25 10.56
C SER A 73 -7.98 1.43 9.65
N ILE A 74 -9.27 1.54 9.28
CA ILE A 74 -9.85 2.72 8.66
C ILE A 74 -11.06 3.15 9.49
N ASP A 75 -11.04 4.38 9.99
CA ASP A 75 -12.11 4.93 10.82
C ASP A 75 -13.00 5.86 10.01
N ALA A 76 -14.12 5.34 9.49
CA ALA A 76 -15.11 6.10 8.74
C ALA A 76 -15.77 7.22 9.57
N ALA A 77 -15.89 7.04 10.89
CA ALA A 77 -16.48 8.05 11.78
C ALA A 77 -15.51 9.22 11.99
N SER A 78 -14.21 8.95 11.97
CA SER A 78 -13.14 9.96 12.06
C SER A 78 -12.63 10.38 10.67
N ASN A 79 -13.53 10.80 9.77
CA ASN A 79 -13.16 11.33 8.44
C ASN A 79 -12.29 10.35 7.61
N TYR A 80 -12.62 9.05 7.65
CA TYR A 80 -11.85 8.00 6.96
C TYR A 80 -10.36 8.02 7.30
N LYS A 81 -10.03 8.33 8.57
CA LYS A 81 -8.66 8.31 9.06
C LYS A 81 -8.09 6.91 8.88
N MET A 82 -7.00 6.81 8.13
CA MET A 82 -6.28 5.57 7.92
C MET A 82 -5.20 5.42 8.99
N LYS A 83 -4.99 4.20 9.46
CA LYS A 83 -3.87 3.86 10.33
C LYS A 83 -3.03 2.76 9.71
N PHE A 84 -1.72 2.90 9.83
CA PHE A 84 -0.75 1.98 9.24
C PHE A 84 0.36 1.59 10.21
N LYS A 85 0.93 0.41 9.98
CA LYS A 85 2.35 0.19 10.22
C LYS A 85 3.09 0.48 8.93
N ALA A 86 4.24 1.14 8.99
CA ALA A 86 4.99 1.56 7.82
C ALA A 86 6.49 1.33 8.04
N VAL A 87 7.18 0.95 6.95
CA VAL A 87 8.63 0.81 6.89
C VAL A 87 9.13 1.43 5.58
N THR A 88 9.95 2.48 5.68
CA THR A 88 10.70 3.05 4.54
C THR A 88 12.17 2.65 4.64
N TYR A 89 12.74 2.11 3.56
CA TYR A 89 14.16 1.77 3.45
C TYR A 89 14.94 2.97 2.93
N LEU A 90 15.97 3.40 3.67
CA LEU A 90 16.70 4.64 3.36
C LEU A 90 17.77 4.48 2.28
N TYR A 91 18.38 3.30 2.18
CA TYR A 91 19.50 3.04 1.27
C TYR A 91 19.42 1.64 0.66
N ASP A 92 19.89 1.54 -0.59
CA ASP A 92 20.05 0.28 -1.29
C ASP A 92 21.10 -0.59 -0.59
N GLY A 93 20.65 -1.67 0.06
CA GLY A 93 21.52 -2.70 0.64
C GLY A 93 21.82 -2.56 2.14
N TRP A 94 21.14 -1.66 2.86
CA TRP A 94 21.32 -1.49 4.30
C TRP A 94 20.06 -1.81 5.13
N ASN A 95 20.29 -2.16 6.39
CA ASN A 95 19.28 -2.41 7.43
C ASN A 95 18.63 -1.12 7.97
N GLU A 96 18.99 0.05 7.43
CA GLU A 96 18.46 1.32 7.89
C GLU A 96 17.04 1.52 7.37
N THR A 97 16.12 1.56 8.31
CA THR A 97 14.70 1.75 8.04
C THR A 97 14.13 2.82 8.96
N ILE A 98 13.16 3.56 8.44
CA ILE A 98 12.25 4.34 9.26
C ILE A 98 11.03 3.46 9.52
N VAL A 99 10.71 3.22 10.78
CA VAL A 99 9.57 2.39 11.19
C VAL A 99 8.57 3.25 11.96
N ASN A 100 7.30 3.19 11.55
CA ASN A 100 6.21 3.76 12.33
C ASN A 100 5.11 2.71 12.49
N ASN A 101 4.75 2.35 13.72
CA ASN A 101 3.75 1.31 14.01
C ASN A 101 2.31 1.86 14.21
N GLY A 102 2.12 3.16 14.01
CA GLY A 102 0.84 3.84 14.24
C GLY A 102 0.72 5.13 13.44
N LEU A 103 1.21 5.14 12.21
CA LEU A 103 1.05 6.27 11.30
C LEU A 103 -0.44 6.50 11.08
N GLU A 104 -0.95 7.67 11.44
CA GLU A 104 -2.33 8.06 11.22
C GLU A 104 -2.39 9.16 10.14
N VAL A 105 -3.28 8.99 9.16
CA VAL A 105 -3.52 10.01 8.10
C VAL A 105 -5.02 10.24 7.97
N ARG A 106 -5.47 11.43 8.34
CA ARG A 106 -6.87 11.87 8.28
C ARG A 106 -7.31 12.05 6.83
N GLY A 107 -8.60 11.92 6.58
CA GLY A 107 -9.17 12.28 5.28
C GLY A 107 -8.82 13.73 4.93
N THR A 108 -8.50 13.93 3.67
CA THR A 108 -7.97 15.14 3.01
C THR A 108 -6.56 15.59 3.43
N TRP A 109 -5.84 14.85 4.26
CA TRP A 109 -4.47 15.20 4.68
C TRP A 109 -3.40 14.52 3.83
N TYR A 110 -2.23 15.15 3.79
CA TYR A 110 -1.03 14.65 3.13
C TYR A 110 -0.15 13.85 4.10
N CYS A 111 0.66 12.95 3.56
CA CYS A 111 1.63 12.18 4.31
C CYS A 111 2.98 12.18 3.61
N ASP A 112 4.03 12.43 4.39
CA ASP A 112 5.45 12.34 3.99
C ASP A 112 6.02 11.04 4.55
N LEU A 113 6.46 10.15 3.67
CA LEU A 113 7.06 8.85 3.97
C LEU A 113 8.59 8.87 3.89
N ASP A 114 9.18 10.05 3.68
CA ASP A 114 10.61 10.32 3.60
C ASP A 114 11.20 10.84 4.91
N THR A 115 10.38 11.47 5.76
CA THR A 115 10.78 12.02 7.06
C THR A 115 11.09 10.96 8.11
N PRO A 116 12.00 11.25 9.06
CA PRO A 116 12.48 10.28 10.06
C PRO A 116 11.40 9.69 10.99
N ASN A 117 10.16 10.19 10.96
CA ASN A 117 9.06 9.63 11.75
C ASN A 117 7.89 9.10 10.91
N LEU A 118 7.86 9.31 9.58
CA LEU A 118 6.70 9.09 8.70
C LEU A 118 5.45 9.77 9.27
N ALA A 119 5.05 10.90 8.71
CA ALA A 119 4.03 11.72 9.36
C ALA A 119 3.07 12.37 8.36
N GLU A 120 1.87 12.69 8.87
CA GLU A 120 1.05 13.71 8.22
C GLU A 120 1.85 15.00 8.06
N THR A 121 1.61 15.69 6.95
CA THR A 121 2.22 16.98 6.66
C THR A 121 1.20 17.93 6.03
N ASP A 122 1.39 19.22 6.30
CA ASP A 122 0.66 20.34 5.70
C ASP A 122 1.31 20.76 4.37
N ASN A 123 2.53 20.30 4.12
CA ASN A 123 3.32 20.68 2.96
C ASN A 123 3.11 19.71 1.80
N GLU A 124 2.29 20.12 0.85
CA GLU A 124 2.00 19.34 -0.35
C GLU A 124 3.26 18.95 -1.15
N GLN A 125 4.32 19.77 -1.13
CA GLN A 125 5.55 19.51 -1.89
C GLN A 125 6.43 18.41 -1.29
N LEU A 126 6.19 18.07 -0.02
CA LEU A 126 6.88 16.98 0.68
C LEU A 126 6.06 15.69 0.71
N ALA A 127 4.79 15.76 0.30
CA ALA A 127 3.88 14.64 0.39
C ALA A 127 4.25 13.52 -0.60
N ASP A 128 4.13 12.28 -0.15
CA ASP A 128 4.14 11.09 -1.02
C ASP A 128 2.72 10.66 -1.39
N PHE A 129 1.76 10.87 -0.49
CA PHE A 129 0.35 10.68 -0.82
C PHE A 129 -0.55 11.63 -0.07
N LYS A 130 -1.78 11.76 -0.57
CA LYS A 130 -2.92 12.36 0.09
C LYS A 130 -3.96 11.27 0.35
N ASN A 131 -4.46 11.20 1.58
CA ASN A 131 -5.67 10.44 1.89
C ASN A 131 -6.88 11.26 1.43
N GLU A 132 -7.15 11.31 0.13
CA GLU A 132 -8.14 12.23 -0.43
C GLU A 132 -9.56 11.72 -0.25
N ARG A 133 -10.35 12.45 0.55
CA ARG A 133 -11.79 12.24 0.67
C ARG A 133 -12.50 13.15 -0.34
N LEU A 134 -12.99 12.56 -1.43
CA LEU A 134 -13.69 13.27 -2.51
C LEU A 134 -15.15 13.55 -2.15
N THR A 135 -15.80 12.63 -1.43
CA THR A 135 -17.18 12.77 -0.97
C THR A 135 -17.36 12.20 0.44
N ALA A 136 -18.59 12.20 0.95
CA ALA A 136 -18.88 11.60 2.24
C ALA A 136 -18.44 10.12 2.35
N THR A 137 -18.39 9.38 1.23
CA THR A 137 -18.07 7.94 1.21
C THR A 137 -16.95 7.56 0.24
N ASP A 138 -16.54 8.45 -0.66
CA ASP A 138 -15.45 8.21 -1.62
C ASP A 138 -14.14 8.75 -1.06
N THR A 139 -13.22 7.83 -0.77
CA THR A 139 -11.87 8.11 -0.29
C THR A 139 -10.86 7.34 -1.13
N LYS A 140 -9.76 8.01 -1.51
CA LYS A 140 -8.69 7.44 -2.32
C LYS A 140 -7.33 7.76 -1.72
N LEU A 141 -6.39 6.82 -1.84
CA LEU A 141 -4.97 7.15 -1.71
C LEU A 141 -4.53 7.73 -3.04
N VAL A 142 -4.18 9.01 -3.04
CA VAL A 142 -3.73 9.74 -4.22
C VAL A 142 -2.23 9.95 -4.12
N SER A 143 -1.49 9.49 -5.11
CA SER A 143 -0.06 9.75 -5.22
C SER A 143 0.23 11.24 -5.35
N MET A 144 1.28 11.70 -4.66
CA MET A 144 1.78 13.07 -4.73
C MET A 144 3.23 13.07 -5.23
N ASN A 145 3.63 14.14 -5.91
CA ASN A 145 5.01 14.44 -6.30
C ASN A 145 5.77 13.30 -7.02
N GLY A 146 5.07 12.43 -7.74
CA GLY A 146 5.68 11.32 -8.50
C GLY A 146 5.97 10.07 -7.66
N ALA A 147 5.56 10.02 -6.40
CA ALA A 147 5.52 8.79 -5.62
C ALA A 147 4.64 7.74 -6.31
N LYS A 148 4.88 6.45 -6.05
CA LYS A 148 4.14 5.37 -6.70
C LYS A 148 3.68 4.37 -5.68
N PHE A 149 2.48 3.82 -5.89
CA PHE A 149 1.85 2.88 -4.97
C PHE A 149 1.30 1.66 -5.70
N TYR A 150 1.27 0.54 -4.99
CA TYR A 150 0.66 -0.71 -5.44
C TYR A 150 0.03 -1.42 -4.24
N LYS A 151 -1.26 -1.74 -4.31
CA LYS A 151 -1.91 -2.61 -3.34
C LYS A 151 -1.53 -4.07 -3.65
N TYR A 152 -0.67 -4.63 -2.81
CA TYR A 152 -0.10 -5.98 -2.95
C TYR A 152 -1.04 -7.07 -2.44
N LYS A 153 -1.72 -6.82 -1.33
CA LYS A 153 -2.72 -7.68 -0.71
C LYS A 153 -3.94 -6.84 -0.35
#